data_AF-A0A699J5M1-F1
#
_entry.id   AF-A0A699J5M1-F1
#
_cell.length_a   1.000
_cell.length_b   1.000
_cell.length_c   1.000
_cell.angle_alpha   90.00
_cell.angle_beta   90.00
_cell.angle_gamma   90.00
#
_symmetry.space_group_name_H-M   'P 1'
#
loop_
_entity.id
_entity.type
_entity.pdbx_description
1 polymer ?
#
loop_
_entity_poly.entity_id
_entity_poly.type
_entity_poly.pdbx_seq_one_letter_code
_entity_poly.pdbx_strand_id
1 'polypeptide(L)'
;GKKIQKPRLVLKFIWMEKNIGLGLDQVIPGHGTVPLSPYFFWPRKDAWEELKTTLESKPWISQKKMIILLNQATDIINLWQQSGGNLTS
;
A
#
# COMPACT_ATOMS: atom_id res chain seq x y z
N GLY A 1 7.60 29.82 -14.37
CA GLY A 1 7.24 29.38 -13.00
C GLY A 1 7.57 27.90 -12.83
N LYS A 2 8.22 27.50 -11.73
CA LYS A 2 8.49 26.09 -11.44
C LYS A 2 7.15 25.36 -11.25
N LYS A 3 6.79 24.45 -12.15
CA LYS A 3 5.64 23.55 -11.96
C LYS A 3 5.93 22.71 -10.70
N ILE A 4 5.20 22.94 -9.62
CA ILE A 4 5.27 22.10 -8.42
C ILE A 4 4.69 20.75 -8.80
N GLN A 5 5.55 19.77 -9.05
CA GLN A 5 5.10 18.42 -9.38
C GLN A 5 4.64 17.74 -8.09
N LYS A 6 3.40 17.23 -8.09
CA LYS A 6 2.82 16.59 -6.90
C LYS A 6 3.48 15.22 -6.69
N PRO A 7 3.82 14.86 -5.44
CA PRO A 7 4.32 13.53 -5.16
C PRO A 7 3.29 12.46 -5.52
N ARG A 8 3.77 11.36 -6.08
CA ARG A 8 2.97 10.17 -6.43
C ARG A 8 3.15 9.11 -5.36
N LEU A 9 2.06 8.50 -4.95
CA LEU A 9 2.07 7.37 -4.02
C LEU A 9 2.06 6.07 -4.82
N VAL A 10 2.81 5.08 -4.35
CA VAL A 10 2.92 3.75 -4.95
C VAL A 10 2.71 2.71 -3.86
N LEU A 11 1.68 1.87 -4.02
CA LEU A 11 1.47 0.69 -3.19
C LEU A 11 2.44 -0.41 -3.63
N LYS A 12 3.15 -0.99 -2.67
CA LYS A 12 4.07 -2.10 -2.85
C LYS A 12 3.61 -3.29 -2.03
N PHE A 13 3.96 -4.49 -2.49
CA PHE A 13 3.65 -5.72 -1.77
C PHE A 13 4.76 -6.75 -1.89
N ILE A 14 4.82 -7.66 -0.91
CA ILE A 14 5.70 -8.83 -0.89
C ILE A 14 4.80 -10.06 -0.74
N TRP A 15 4.73 -10.88 -1.77
CA TRP A 15 3.95 -12.10 -1.79
C TRP A 15 4.74 -13.27 -1.22
N MET A 16 4.20 -13.94 -0.19
CA MET A 16 4.77 -15.17 0.35
C MET A 16 3.68 -16.22 0.51
N GLU A 17 4.08 -17.47 0.73
CA GLU A 17 3.16 -18.60 0.85
C GLU A 17 2.14 -18.42 1.97
N LYS A 18 2.60 -17.99 3.15
CA LYS A 18 1.76 -17.89 4.37
C LYS A 18 1.42 -16.46 4.78
N ASN A 19 2.01 -15.46 4.13
CA ASN A 19 1.79 -14.05 4.46
C ASN A 19 1.89 -13.17 3.21
N ILE A 20 1.30 -11.99 3.27
CA ILE A 20 1.54 -10.91 2.32
C ILE A 20 1.93 -9.64 3.05
N GLY A 21 3.04 -9.02 2.65
CA GLY A 21 3.48 -7.72 3.14
C GLY A 21 2.94 -6.61 2.27
N LEU A 22 2.41 -5.52 2.84
CA LEU A 22 1.99 -4.32 2.11
C LEU A 22 2.72 -3.08 2.62
N GLY A 23 3.18 -2.21 1.72
CA GLY A 23 3.89 -0.97 2.06
C GLY A 23 3.64 0.15 1.06
N LEU A 24 4.01 1.38 1.42
CA LEU A 24 3.81 2.57 0.59
C LEU A 24 5.13 3.28 0.33
N ASP A 25 5.31 3.69 -0.92
CA ASP A 25 6.38 4.57 -1.35
C ASP A 25 5.82 5.89 -1.85
N GLN A 26 6.58 6.96 -1.62
CA GLN A 26 6.38 8.28 -2.19
C GLN A 26 7.44 8.53 -3.26
N VAL A 27 7.00 8.72 -4.49
CA VAL A 27 7.85 9.13 -5.62
C VAL A 27 7.79 10.66 -5.73
N ILE A 28 8.94 11.30 -5.54
CA ILE A 28 9.11 12.75 -5.60
C ILE A 28 9.89 13.06 -6.88
N PRO A 29 9.30 13.79 -7.85
CA PRO A 29 10.01 14.13 -9.07
C PRO A 29 11.31 14.89 -8.81
N GLY A 30 12.40 14.40 -9.39
CA GLY A 30 13.76 14.93 -9.19
C GLY A 30 14.45 14.51 -7.89
N HIS A 31 13.77 13.79 -6.98
CA HIS A 31 14.34 13.34 -5.70
C HIS A 31 14.24 11.82 -5.49
N GLY A 32 13.69 11.09 -6.46
CA GLY A 32 13.60 9.63 -6.44
C GLY A 32 12.42 9.11 -5.62
N THR A 33 12.61 7.95 -5.00
CA THR A 33 11.57 7.22 -4.25
C THR A 33 11.97 7.15 -2.79
N VAL A 34 11.04 7.55 -1.91
CA VAL A 34 11.20 7.54 -0.46
C VAL A 34 10.16 6.60 0.15
N PRO A 35 10.53 5.65 1.01
CA PRO A 35 9.57 4.79 1.69
C PRO A 35 8.71 5.63 2.64
N LEU A 36 7.39 5.54 2.49
CA LEU A 36 6.40 6.23 3.32
C LEU A 36 5.94 5.36 4.50
N SER A 37 6.00 4.04 4.36
CA SER A 37 5.68 3.08 5.41
C SER A 37 6.62 1.87 5.36
N PRO A 38 6.81 1.14 6.48
CA PRO A 38 7.34 -0.22 6.42
C PRO A 38 6.33 -1.16 5.73
N TYR A 39 6.75 -2.41 5.52
CA TYR A 39 5.83 -3.48 5.13
C TYR A 39 5.06 -4.02 6.34
N PHE A 40 3.74 -3.99 6.27
CA PHE A 40 2.84 -4.60 7.24
C PHE A 40 2.40 -5.97 6.74
N PHE A 41 2.55 -7.01 7.55
CA PHE A 41 2.34 -8.40 7.11
C PHE A 41 0.98 -8.96 7.55
N TRP A 42 0.13 -9.25 6.58
CA TRP A 42 -1.14 -9.97 6.72
C TRP A 42 -0.93 -11.48 6.58
N PRO A 43 -1.64 -12.35 7.33
CA PRO A 43 -2.69 -12.06 8.30
C PRO A 43 -2.18 -11.85 9.74
N ARG A 44 -0.86 -11.81 9.96
CA ARG A 44 -0.27 -11.66 11.31
C ARG A 44 -0.65 -10.34 11.98
N LYS A 45 -0.81 -9.30 11.16
CA LYS A 45 -1.24 -7.96 11.53
C LYS A 45 -2.25 -7.47 10.49
N ASP A 46 -3.17 -6.60 10.91
CA ASP A 46 -4.07 -5.91 10.00
C ASP A 46 -3.30 -4.91 9.13
N ALA A 47 -2.72 -5.40 8.04
CA ALA A 47 -1.94 -4.59 7.12
C ALA A 47 -2.77 -3.48 6.45
N TRP A 48 -4.07 -3.69 6.28
CA TRP A 48 -4.96 -2.72 5.65
C TRP A 48 -5.23 -1.54 6.59
N GLU A 49 -5.54 -1.80 7.86
CA GLU A 49 -5.77 -0.74 8.84
C GLU A 49 -4.49 0.07 9.12
N GLU A 50 -3.33 -0.59 9.12
CA GLU A 50 -2.03 0.09 9.27
C GLU A 50 -1.70 1.02 8.08
N LEU A 51 -2.02 0.58 6.85
CA LEU A 51 -1.91 1.43 5.67
C LEU A 51 -2.86 2.62 5.75
N LYS A 52 -4.12 2.40 6.14
CA LYS A 52 -5.13 3.46 6.32
C LYS A 52 -4.66 4.49 7.34
N THR A 53 -4.24 4.04 8.52
CA THR A 53 -3.67 4.91 9.58
C THR A 53 -2.48 5.71 9.08
N THR A 54 -1.59 5.07 8.30
CA THR A 54 -0.44 5.76 7.71
C THR A 54 -0.87 6.87 6.74
N LEU A 55 -1.86 6.61 5.88
CA LEU A 55 -2.39 7.58 4.93
C LEU A 55 -3.14 8.73 5.63
N GLU A 56 -3.94 8.42 6.65
CA GLU A 56 -4.69 9.40 7.47
C GLU A 56 -3.74 10.34 8.23
N SER A 57 -2.57 9.84 8.66
CA SER A 57 -1.54 10.66 9.34
C SER A 57 -0.87 11.72 8.43
N LYS A 58 -1.17 11.73 7.13
CA LYS A 58 -0.51 12.56 6.12
C LYS A 58 -1.52 13.53 5.47
N PRO A 59 -1.72 14.74 6.02
CA PRO A 59 -2.78 15.67 5.58
C PRO A 59 -2.64 16.18 4.14
N TRP A 60 -1.47 15.99 3.52
CA TRP A 60 -1.23 16.34 2.12
C TRP A 60 -1.77 15.28 1.13
N ILE A 61 -2.18 14.11 1.62
CA ILE A 61 -2.81 13.05 0.83
C ILE A 61 -4.31 13.33 0.79
N SER A 62 -4.87 13.45 -0.42
CA SER A 62 -6.31 13.65 -0.56
C SER A 62 -7.08 12.37 -0.26
N GLN A 63 -8.29 12.51 0.29
CA GLN A 63 -9.19 11.39 0.58
C GLN A 63 -9.43 10.48 -0.64
N LYS A 64 -9.60 11.08 -1.84
CA LYS A 64 -9.74 10.31 -3.09
C LYS A 64 -8.53 9.40 -3.36
N LYS A 65 -7.30 9.87 -3.14
CA LYS A 65 -6.09 9.06 -3.34
C LYS A 65 -6.00 7.95 -2.30
N MET A 66 -6.35 8.25 -1.05
CA MET A 66 -6.41 7.26 0.03
C MET A 66 -7.37 6.13 -0.32
N ILE A 67 -8.60 6.44 -0.74
CA ILE A 67 -9.60 5.44 -1.15
C ILE A 67 -9.08 4.56 -2.28
N ILE A 68 -8.45 5.14 -3.31
CA ILE A 68 -7.89 4.36 -4.43
C ILE A 68 -6.82 3.37 -3.95
N LEU A 69 -5.89 3.81 -3.10
CA LEU A 69 -4.82 2.95 -2.58
C LEU A 69 -5.36 1.85 -1.66
N LEU A 70 -6.34 2.17 -0.83
CA LEU A 70 -6.97 1.19 0.07
C LEU A 70 -7.77 0.14 -0.69
N ASN A 71 -8.49 0.53 -1.75
CA ASN A 71 -9.18 -0.43 -2.61
C ASN A 71 -8.18 -1.36 -3.32
N GLN A 72 -7.07 -0.82 -3.83
CA GLN A 72 -6.00 -1.63 -4.44
C GLN A 72 -5.37 -2.60 -3.42
N ALA A 73 -5.18 -2.17 -2.17
CA ALA A 73 -4.70 -3.03 -1.09
C ALA A 73 -5.70 -4.17 -0.80
N THR A 74 -7.00 -3.86 -0.74
CA THR A 74 -8.08 -4.85 -0.60
C THR A 74 -8.05 -5.87 -1.73
N ASP A 75 -7.95 -5.43 -2.98
CA ASP A 75 -7.89 -6.32 -4.16
C ASP A 75 -6.69 -7.27 -4.07
N ILE A 76 -5.52 -6.75 -3.69
CA ILE A 76 -4.29 -7.55 -3.54
C ILE A 76 -4.42 -8.58 -2.41
N ILE A 77 -4.98 -8.21 -1.26
CA ILE A 77 -5.22 -9.15 -0.14
C ILE A 77 -6.18 -10.25 -0.58
N ASN A 78 -7.28 -9.89 -1.25
CA ASN A 78 -8.27 -10.85 -1.73
C ASN A 78 -7.66 -11.84 -2.74
N LEU A 79 -6.83 -11.35 -3.66
CA LEU A 79 -6.11 -12.21 -4.62
C LEU A 79 -5.15 -13.16 -3.90
N TRP A 80 -4.43 -12.68 -2.89
CA TRP A 80 -3.54 -13.53 -2.08
C TRP A 80 -4.31 -14.62 -1.35
N GLN A 81 -5.43 -14.28 -0.71
CA GLN A 81 -6.28 -15.26 -0.01
C GLN A 81 -6.83 -16.33 -0.96
N GLN A 82 -7.27 -15.96 -2.16
CA GLN A 82 -7.72 -16.90 -3.19
C GLN A 82 -6.60 -17.84 -3.66
N SER A 83 -5.37 -17.32 -3.78
CA SER A 83 -4.22 -18.14 -4.18
C SER A 83 -3.82 -19.17 -3.12
N GLY A 84 -3.92 -18.81 -1.83
CA GLY A 84 -3.60 -19.70 -0.72
C GLY A 84 -4.71 -20.71 -0.41
N GLY A 85 -5.97 -20.33 -0.67
CA GLY A 85 -7.14 -21.21 -0.50
C GLY A 85 -7.32 -22.27 -1.61
N ASN A 86 -6.70 -22.08 -2.79
CA ASN A 86 -6.75 -23.04 -3.90
C ASN A 86 -5.72 -24.17 -3.80
N LEU A 87 -4.86 -24.19 -2.78
CA LEU A 87 -3.88 -25.27 -2.56
C LEU A 87 -4.47 -26.49 -1.80
N THR A 88 -5.77 -26.49 -1.51
CA THR A 88 -6.45 -27.57 -0.76
C THR A 88 -7.63 -28.20 -1.52
N SER A 89 -7.62 -28.20 -2.86
CA SER A 89 -8.54 -29.03 -3.67
C SER A 89 -7.80 -30.17 -4.35
#